data_AF-A0A2H3B420-F1
#
_entry.id   AF-A0A2H3B420-F1
#
_cell.length_a   1.000
_cell.length_b   1.000
_cell.length_c   1.000
_cell.angle_alpha   90.00
_cell.angle_beta   90.00
_cell.angle_gamma   90.00
#
_symmetry.space_group_name_H-M   'P 1'
#
loop_
_entity.id
_entity.type
_entity.pdbx_description
1 polymer ?
#
loop_
_entity_poly.entity_id
_entity_poly.type
_entity_poly.pdbx_seq_one_letter_code
_entity_poly.pdbx_strand_id
1 'polypeptide(L)' 'PLAYVEWFTPFGAPDVQTGLYSLSRSTHNHRVYAEIIDVDRIVRNCHLQPKYGRSKDSRWTCENVSD' A
#
# COMPACT_ATOMS: atom_id res chain seq x y z
N PRO A 1 18.22 -9.51 12.61
CA PRO A 1 17.35 -8.43 13.14
C PRO A 1 15.92 -8.70 12.67
N LEU A 2 14.91 -8.23 13.41
CA LEU A 2 13.49 -8.47 13.09
C LEU A 2 12.78 -7.17 12.68
N ALA A 3 11.78 -7.28 11.82
CA ALA A 3 10.91 -6.20 11.39
C ALA A 3 9.45 -6.55 11.59
N TYR A 4 8.67 -5.60 12.11
CA TYR A 4 7.21 -5.66 12.08
C TYR A 4 6.72 -5.08 10.75
N VAL A 5 5.90 -5.83 10.03
CA VAL A 5 5.36 -5.42 8.73
C VAL A 5 3.84 -5.54 8.73
N GLU A 6 3.18 -4.53 8.15
CA GLU A 6 1.76 -4.61 7.80
C GLU A 6 1.65 -4.93 6.30
N TRP A 7 0.88 -5.96 5.98
CA TRP A 7 0.85 -6.48 4.62
C TRP A 7 -0.19 -5.76 3.75
N PHE A 8 0.14 -5.61 2.47
CA PHE A 8 -0.84 -5.35 1.42
C PHE A 8 -1.40 -6.67 0.85
N THR A 9 -2.49 -6.58 0.11
CA THR A 9 -3.03 -7.71 -0.65
C THR A 9 -2.04 -8.18 -1.73
N PRO A 10 -2.04 -9.48 -2.08
CA PRO A 10 -1.26 -9.98 -3.21
C PRO A 10 -1.58 -9.23 -4.51
N PHE A 11 -0.60 -9.17 -5.42
CA PHE A 11 -0.79 -8.52 -6.72
C PHE A 11 -1.85 -9.25 -7.55
N GLY A 12 -2.90 -8.51 -7.91
CA GLY A 12 -3.91 -8.95 -8.86
C GLY A 12 -3.52 -8.64 -10.31
N ALA A 13 -4.53 -8.58 -11.18
CA ALA A 13 -4.33 -8.07 -12.54
C ALA A 13 -3.92 -6.59 -12.49
N PRO A 14 -2.94 -6.16 -13.30
CA PRO A 14 -2.58 -4.75 -13.40
C PRO A 14 -3.74 -3.95 -13.99
N ASP A 15 -3.85 -2.69 -13.56
CA ASP A 15 -4.83 -1.74 -14.07
C ASP A 15 -4.54 -1.45 -15.55
N VAL A 16 -5.55 -1.59 -16.42
CA VAL A 16 -5.36 -1.53 -17.89
C VAL A 16 -4.89 -0.16 -18.37
N GLN A 17 -5.25 0.92 -17.65
CA GLN A 17 -4.89 2.28 -18.07
C GLN A 17 -3.49 2.68 -17.61
N THR A 18 -3.11 2.30 -16.40
CA THR A 18 -1.85 2.72 -15.77
C THR A 18 -0.74 1.68 -15.85
N GLY A 19 -1.09 0.41 -16.06
CA GLY A 19 -0.18 -0.73 -15.94
C GLY A 19 0.26 -1.05 -14.50
N LEU A 20 -0.28 -0.34 -13.50
CA LEU A 20 0.11 -0.47 -12.11
C LEU A 20 -0.74 -1.52 -11.38
N TYR A 21 -0.14 -2.16 -10.37
CA TYR A 21 -0.88 -3.03 -9.45
C TYR A 21 -1.64 -2.19 -8.43
N SER A 22 -2.95 -2.44 -8.31
CA SER A 22 -3.75 -1.85 -7.24
C SER A 22 -3.58 -2.67 -5.96
N LEU A 23 -3.20 -2.01 -4.86
CA LEU A 23 -2.99 -2.64 -3.56
C LEU A 23 -4.01 -2.09 -2.55
N SER A 24 -4.43 -2.93 -1.61
CA SER A 24 -5.16 -2.52 -0.42
C SER A 24 -4.53 -3.15 0.83
N ARG A 25 -4.75 -2.56 2.01
CA ARG A 25 -4.26 -3.14 3.26
C ARG A 25 -4.89 -4.52 3.46
N SER A 26 -4.07 -5.53 3.72
CA SER A 26 -4.54 -6.87 4.05
C SER A 26 -5.17 -6.85 5.44
N THR A 27 -6.33 -7.51 5.59
CA THR A 27 -7.04 -7.59 6.86
C THR A 27 -7.40 -9.02 7.21
N HIS A 28 -7.30 -9.36 8.49
CA HIS A 28 -7.76 -10.63 9.06
C HIS A 28 -8.61 -10.33 10.30
N ASN A 29 -9.85 -10.83 10.33
CA ASN A 29 -10.83 -10.55 11.39
C ASN A 29 -11.02 -9.05 11.68
N HIS A 30 -11.21 -8.26 10.61
CA HIS A 30 -11.39 -6.79 10.67
C HIS A 30 -10.22 -6.00 11.29
N ARG A 31 -9.04 -6.61 11.37
CA ARG A 31 -7.80 -5.95 11.81
C ARG A 31 -6.75 -6.07 10.72
N VAL A 32 -5.81 -5.12 10.70
CA VAL A 32 -4.69 -5.14 9.75
C VAL A 32 -3.90 -6.41 9.97
N TYR A 33 -3.61 -7.11 8.88
CA TYR A 33 -2.76 -8.29 8.92
C TYR A 33 -1.30 -7.86 8.99
N ALA A 34 -0.62 -8.27 10.06
CA ALA A 34 0.77 -7.95 10.32
C ALA A 34 1.56 -9.18 10.75
N GLU A 35 2.86 -9.18 10.48
CA GLU A 35 3.79 -10.27 10.81
C GLU A 35 5.11 -9.69 11.32
N ILE A 36 5.83 -10.46 12.13
CA ILE A 36 7.24 -10.19 12.44
C ILE A 36 8.07 -11.10 11.56
N ILE A 37 8.92 -10.50 10.73
CA ILE A 37 9.78 -11.21 9.78
C ILE A 37 11.26 -10.94 10.08
N ASP A 38 12.12 -11.87 9.67
CA ASP A 38 13.54 -11.57 9.55
C ASP A 38 13.77 -10.49 8.49
N VAL A 39 14.65 -9.53 8.80
CA VAL A 39 14.93 -8.37 7.93
C VAL A 39 15.53 -8.77 6.58
N ASP A 40 16.16 -9.94 6.48
CA ASP A 40 16.72 -10.49 5.24
C ASP A 40 15.65 -10.82 4.18
N ARG A 41 14.39 -10.95 4.58
CA ARG A 41 13.24 -11.12 3.68
C ARG A 41 12.84 -9.81 2.97
N ILE A 42 13.33 -8.65 3.41
CA ILE A 42 13.04 -7.34 2.80
C ILE A 42 14.06 -7.07 1.68
N VAL A 43 13.61 -7.13 0.44
CA VAL A 43 14.49 -6.98 -0.73
C VAL A 43 14.84 -5.52 -1.00
N ARG A 44 13.83 -4.64 -1.11
CA ARG A 44 14.00 -3.21 -1.42
C ARG A 44 12.73 -2.42 -1.14
N ASN A 45 12.88 -1.10 -1.03
CA ASN A 45 11.73 -0.20 -1.10
C ASN A 45 11.13 -0.17 -2.51
N CYS A 46 9.85 0.17 -2.59
CA CYS A 46 9.14 0.50 -3.81
C CYS A 46 8.40 1.82 -3.63
N HIS A 47 8.06 2.48 -4.75
CA HIS A 47 7.21 3.67 -4.72
C HIS A 47 5.75 3.25 -4.86
N LEU A 48 4.90 3.78 -3.98
CA LEU A 48 3.46 3.70 -4.11
C LEU A 48 2.96 4.97 -4.78
N GLN A 49 2.10 4.80 -5.78
CA GLN A 49 1.39 5.91 -6.39
C GLN A 49 -0.05 5.93 -5.84
N PRO A 50 -0.48 7.02 -5.21
CA PRO A 50 -1.85 7.14 -4.73
C PRO A 50 -2.84 7.00 -5.89
N LYS A 51 -3.83 6.12 -5.74
CA LYS A 51 -4.93 5.97 -6.70
C LYS A 51 -6.09 6.85 -6.24
N TYR A 52 -6.14 8.07 -6.77
CA TYR A 52 -7.26 8.98 -6.54
C TYR A 52 -8.49 8.54 -7.33
N GLY A 53 -9.68 8.80 -6.79
CA GLY A 53 -10.94 8.66 -7.55
C GLY A 53 -11.04 9.68 -8.69
N ARG A 54 -12.23 9.80 -9.30
CA ARG A 54 -12.45 10.69 -10.47
C ARG A 54 -12.14 12.17 -10.22
N SER A 55 -12.04 12.59 -8.96
CA SER A 55 -11.67 13.96 -8.58
C SER A 55 -10.75 13.92 -7.36
N LYS A 56 -9.64 14.65 -7.45
CA LYS A 56 -8.82 14.98 -6.28
C LYS A 56 -9.58 16.03 -5.47
N ASP A 57 -9.72 15.84 -4.16
CA ASP A 57 -10.30 16.89 -3.31
C ASP A 57 -9.46 18.17 -3.44
N SER A 58 -10.09 19.26 -3.86
CA SER A 58 -9.42 20.53 -4.11
C SER A 58 -8.82 21.15 -2.85
N ARG A 59 -9.24 20.68 -1.67
CA ARG A 59 -8.73 21.11 -0.36
C ARG A 59 -7.45 20.40 0.06
N TRP A 60 -7.00 19.40 -0.71
CA TRP A 60 -5.78 18.67 -0.41
C TRP A 60 -4.53 19.50 -0.72
N THR A 61 -3.81 19.86 0.33
CA THR A 61 -2.48 20.44 0.28
C THR A 61 -1.44 19.37 0.61
N CYS A 62 -0.17 19.67 0.33
CA CYS A 62 0.95 18.78 0.70
C CYS A 62 1.03 18.52 2.21
N GLU A 63 0.36 19.33 3.03
CA GLU A 63 0.39 19.28 4.50
C GLU A 63 -0.73 18.42 5.09
N ASN A 64 -1.82 18.19 4.35
CA ASN A 64 -3.03 17.56 4.89
C ASN A 64 -3.47 16.29 4.16
N VAL A 65 -2.80 15.93 3.07
CA VAL A 65 -3.05 14.65 2.40
C VAL A 65 -2.54 13.52 3.32
N SER A 66 -3.45 12.72 3.84
CA SER A 66 -3.10 11.51 4.61
C SER A 66 -2.83 10.36 3.64
N ASP A 67 -1.78 9.59 3.93
CA ASP A 67 -1.38 8.37 3.20
C ASP A 67 -2.39 7.22 3.39
#